data_AF-A0A821YC09-F1
#
_entry.id   AF-A0A821YC09-F1
#
_cell.length_a   1.000
_cell.length_b   1.000
_cell.length_c   1.000
_cell.angle_alpha   90.00
_cell.angle_beta   90.00
_cell.angle_gamma   90.00
#
_symmetry.space_group_name_H-M   'P 1'
#
loop_
_entity.id
_entity.type
_entity.pdbx_description
1 polymer ?
#
loop_
_entity_poly.entity_id
_entity_poly.type
_entity_poly.pdbx_seq_one_letter_code
_entity_poly.pdbx_strand_id
1 'polypeptide(L)'
;MLGQFQMKMIDIQTSLRKSTTQVEGLKRDIHRSKLTDKEINTIDENTPMFISVGRMFVLNKKSDVCEQIENKIKLCENDIKKQEGTKSYLEKQLRECELQFKENDGTIFGIGNPLLDISAEVPVSFLEA
;
A
#
# COMPACT_ATOMS: atom_id res chain seq x y z
N MET A 1 2.23 10.77 27.27
CA MET A 1 1.91 11.61 26.10
C MET A 1 2.79 11.24 24.89
N LEU A 2 4.12 11.18 25.07
CA LEU A 2 5.08 10.78 24.01
C LEU A 2 4.79 9.43 23.34
N GLY A 3 4.53 8.37 24.13
CA GLY A 3 4.26 7.03 23.59
C GLY A 3 2.98 6.93 22.75
N GLN A 4 1.98 7.79 22.98
CA GLN A 4 0.76 7.80 22.16
C GLN A 4 1.03 8.36 20.76
N PHE A 5 1.91 9.36 20.62
CA PHE A 5 2.31 9.90 19.33
C PHE A 5 3.21 8.92 18.56
N GLN A 6 4.18 8.30 19.24
CA GLN A 6 5.04 7.28 18.65
C GLN A 6 4.22 6.10 18.11
N MET A 7 3.24 5.62 18.87
CA MET A 7 2.38 4.51 18.43
C MET A 7 1.53 4.89 17.20
N LYS A 8 0.94 6.09 17.19
CA LYS A 8 0.20 6.60 16.01
C LYS A 8 1.10 6.72 14.77
N MET A 9 2.34 7.17 14.90
CA MET A 9 3.29 7.21 13.78
C MET A 9 3.59 5.82 13.23
N ILE A 10 3.86 4.85 14.10
CA ILE A 10 4.13 3.46 13.71
C ILE A 10 2.92 2.85 13.00
N ASP A 11 1.70 3.11 13.48
CA ASP A 11 0.47 2.62 12.86
C ASP A 11 0.29 3.19 11.44
N ILE A 12 0.51 4.50 11.26
CA ILE A 12 0.41 5.16 9.95
C ILE A 12 1.49 4.61 8.99
N GLN A 13 2.74 4.46 9.44
CA GLN A 13 3.83 3.91 8.63
C GLN A 13 3.57 2.46 8.22
N THR A 14 3.06 1.63 9.13
CA THR A 14 2.72 0.23 8.84
C THR A 14 1.59 0.14 7.81
N SER A 15 0.57 1.00 7.95
CA SER A 15 -0.53 1.10 6.98
C SER A 15 -0.03 1.54 5.59
N LEU A 16 0.87 2.54 5.52
CA LEU A 16 1.50 3.00 4.28
C LEU A 16 2.30 1.89 3.59
N ARG A 17 3.06 1.11 4.36
CA ARG A 17 3.81 -0.04 3.84
C ARG A 17 2.86 -1.08 3.24
N LYS A 18 1.79 -1.43 3.95
CA LYS A 18 0.77 -2.37 3.48
C LYS A 18 0.13 -1.90 2.17
N SER A 19 -0.30 -0.65 2.07
CA SER A 19 -0.87 -0.09 0.84
C SER A 19 0.14 -0.10 -0.31
N THR A 20 1.43 0.17 -0.04
CA THR A 20 2.46 0.13 -1.09
C THR A 20 2.64 -1.28 -1.66
N THR A 21 2.73 -2.30 -0.79
CA THR A 21 2.80 -3.70 -1.23
C THR A 21 1.55 -4.15 -1.99
N GLN A 22 0.36 -3.69 -1.58
CA GLN A 22 -0.89 -3.97 -2.30
C GLN A 22 -0.87 -3.37 -3.71
N VAL A 23 -0.40 -2.13 -3.86
CA VAL A 23 -0.28 -1.45 -5.17
C VAL A 23 0.69 -2.20 -6.08
N GLU A 24 1.83 -2.65 -5.57
CA GLU A 24 2.78 -3.47 -6.34
C GLU A 24 2.17 -4.81 -6.78
N GLY A 25 1.40 -5.46 -5.91
CA GLY A 25 0.65 -6.67 -6.23
C GLY A 25 -0.32 -6.46 -7.39
N LEU A 26 -1.15 -5.41 -7.30
CA LEU A 26 -2.12 -5.06 -8.35
C LEU A 26 -1.43 -4.71 -9.69
N LYS A 27 -0.28 -4.02 -9.64
CA LYS A 27 0.52 -3.73 -10.85
C LYS A 27 1.03 -5.00 -11.53
N ARG A 28 1.47 -6.00 -10.75
CA ARG A 28 1.88 -7.31 -11.30
C ARG A 28 0.69 -8.06 -11.90
N ASP A 29 -0.47 -8.02 -11.27
CA ASP A 29 -1.68 -8.65 -11.80
C ASP A 29 -2.12 -8.03 -13.13
N ILE A 30 -2.07 -6.70 -13.25
CA ILE A 30 -2.33 -6.00 -14.52
C ILE A 30 -1.34 -6.45 -15.59
N HIS A 31 -0.05 -6.54 -15.26
CA HIS A 31 0.97 -6.97 -16.22
C HIS A 31 0.71 -8.40 -16.71
N ARG A 32 0.39 -9.32 -15.80
CA ARG A 32 0.03 -10.70 -16.14
C ARG A 32 -1.19 -10.75 -17.06
N SER A 33 -2.25 -10.02 -16.71
CA SER A 33 -3.46 -9.95 -17.53
C SER A 33 -3.19 -9.38 -18.93
N LYS A 34 -2.38 -8.32 -19.05
CA LYS A 34 -1.99 -7.74 -20.36
C LYS A 34 -1.14 -8.70 -21.18
N LEU A 35 -0.30 -9.52 -20.55
CA LEU A 35 0.46 -10.55 -21.25
C LEU A 35 -0.46 -11.65 -21.76
N THR A 36 -1.37 -12.16 -20.92
CA THR A 36 -2.36 -13.17 -21.32
C THR A 36 -3.24 -12.69 -22.46
N ASP A 37 -3.68 -11.42 -22.44
CA ASP A 37 -4.46 -10.83 -23.53
C ASP A 37 -3.70 -10.83 -24.87
N LYS A 38 -2.41 -10.47 -24.85
CA LYS A 38 -1.55 -10.53 -26.05
C LYS A 38 -1.45 -11.95 -26.61
N GLU A 39 -1.23 -12.94 -25.75
CA GLU A 39 -1.12 -14.35 -26.16
C GLU A 39 -2.44 -14.84 -26.77
N ILE A 40 -3.59 -14.55 -26.14
CA ILE A 40 -4.92 -14.93 -26.65
C ILE A 40 -5.20 -14.30 -28.02
N ASN A 41 -4.75 -13.07 -28.23
CA ASN A 41 -4.93 -12.38 -29.52
C ASN A 41 -4.16 -13.04 -30.67
N THR A 42 -3.10 -13.81 -30.40
CA THR A 42 -2.37 -14.57 -31.43
C THR A 42 -3.10 -15.83 -31.90
N ILE A 43 -4.10 -16.29 -31.15
CA ILE A 43 -4.83 -17.54 -31.41
C ILE A 43 -6.05 -17.25 -32.29
N ASP A 44 -6.38 -18.19 -33.19
CA ASP A 44 -7.55 -18.09 -34.07
C ASP A 44 -8.88 -18.04 -33.29
N GLU A 45 -9.86 -17.29 -33.81
CA GLU A 45 -11.15 -17.02 -33.15
C GLU A 45 -11.99 -18.29 -32.93
N ASN A 46 -11.83 -19.30 -33.77
CA ASN A 46 -12.56 -20.56 -33.68
C ASN A 46 -11.98 -21.55 -32.65
N THR A 47 -10.92 -21.18 -31.93
CA THR A 47 -10.29 -22.07 -30.95
C THR A 47 -11.13 -22.14 -29.68
N PRO A 48 -11.52 -23.34 -29.21
CA PRO A 48 -12.24 -23.48 -27.94
C PRO A 48 -11.36 -23.05 -26.77
N MET A 49 -11.82 -22.09 -25.98
CA MET A 49 -11.10 -21.59 -24.80
C MET A 49 -11.75 -22.09 -23.51
N PHE A 50 -10.92 -22.33 -22.50
CA PHE A 50 -11.38 -22.79 -21.20
C PHE A 50 -10.97 -21.81 -20.11
N ILE A 51 -11.94 -21.30 -19.35
CA ILE A 51 -11.70 -20.41 -18.22
C ILE A 51 -11.87 -21.19 -16.92
N SER A 52 -10.94 -21.00 -15.98
CA SER A 52 -11.05 -21.58 -14.65
C SER A 52 -12.14 -20.89 -13.82
N VAL A 53 -13.10 -21.66 -13.33
CA VAL A 53 -14.09 -21.24 -12.33
C VAL A 53 -13.90 -22.13 -11.10
N GLY A 54 -13.16 -21.61 -10.11
CA GLY A 54 -12.77 -22.37 -8.93
C GLY A 54 -11.84 -23.54 -9.27
N ARG A 55 -12.36 -24.77 -9.16
CA ARG A 55 -11.63 -26.03 -9.50
C ARG A 55 -12.09 -26.64 -10.83
N MET A 56 -12.98 -25.98 -11.55
CA MET A 56 -13.54 -26.44 -12.82
C MET A 56 -13.07 -25.54 -13.97
N PHE A 57 -13.16 -26.04 -15.19
CA PHE A 57 -12.90 -25.28 -16.41
C PHE A 57 -14.16 -25.26 -17.27
N VAL A 58 -14.57 -24.08 -17.72
CA VAL A 58 -15.78 -23.87 -18.52
C VAL A 58 -15.39 -23.42 -19.92
N LEU A 59 -16.00 -24.04 -20.94
CA LEU A 59 -15.84 -23.65 -22.34
C LEU A 59 -16.43 -22.25 -22.55
N ASN A 60 -15.63 -21.35 -23.11
CA ASN A 60 -16.03 -19.99 -23.47
C ASN A 60 -15.50 -19.61 -24.85
N LYS A 61 -16.11 -18.57 -25.42
CA LYS A 61 -15.64 -17.96 -26.66
C LYS A 61 -14.48 -17.01 -26.38
N LYS A 62 -13.65 -16.77 -27.39
CA LYS A 62 -12.55 -15.79 -27.32
C LYS A 62 -13.01 -14.41 -26.87
N SER A 63 -14.11 -13.91 -27.45
CA SER A 63 -14.67 -12.59 -27.12
C SER A 63 -14.91 -12.42 -25.63
N ASP A 64 -15.52 -13.44 -25.02
CA ASP A 64 -15.95 -13.40 -23.62
C ASP A 64 -14.74 -13.46 -22.69
N VAL A 65 -13.70 -14.21 -23.09
CA VAL A 65 -12.43 -14.28 -22.36
C VAL A 65 -11.71 -12.93 -22.40
N CYS A 66 -11.60 -12.30 -23.58
CA CYS A 66 -10.98 -10.99 -23.73
C CYS A 66 -11.71 -9.92 -22.91
N GLU A 67 -13.05 -9.89 -22.96
CA GLU A 67 -13.85 -8.96 -22.16
C GLU A 67 -13.63 -9.15 -20.65
N GLN A 68 -13.54 -10.40 -20.18
CA GLN A 68 -13.23 -10.68 -18.78
C GLN A 68 -11.84 -10.20 -18.38
N ILE A 69 -10.84 -10.36 -19.24
CA ILE A 69 -9.48 -9.89 -18.98
C ILE A 69 -9.44 -8.35 -18.93
N GLU A 70 -10.11 -7.67 -19.86
CA GLU A 70 -10.23 -6.22 -19.84
C GLU A 70 -10.93 -5.71 -18.58
N ASN A 71 -12.03 -6.33 -18.20
CA ASN A 71 -12.77 -5.97 -16.99
C ASN A 71 -11.90 -6.15 -15.75
N LYS A 72 -11.11 -7.24 -15.69
CA LYS A 72 -10.14 -7.46 -14.61
C LYS A 72 -9.08 -6.36 -14.56
N ILE A 73 -8.54 -5.93 -15.70
CA ILE A 73 -7.57 -4.83 -15.77
C ILE A 73 -8.20 -3.53 -15.25
N LYS A 74 -9.40 -3.18 -15.72
CA LYS A 74 -10.14 -1.97 -15.30
C LYS A 74 -10.41 -1.95 -13.79
N LEU A 75 -10.79 -3.10 -13.22
CA LEU A 75 -10.99 -3.25 -11.78
C LEU A 75 -9.68 -3.00 -11.01
N CYS A 76 -8.58 -3.64 -11.41
CA CYS A 76 -7.28 -3.42 -10.78
C CYS A 76 -6.80 -1.96 -10.90
N GLU A 77 -7.01 -1.31 -12.04
CA GLU A 77 -6.65 0.10 -12.23
C GLU A 77 -7.48 1.05 -11.33
N ASN A 78 -8.76 0.75 -11.14
CA ASN A 78 -9.62 1.50 -10.22
C ASN A 78 -9.21 1.29 -8.75
N ASP A 79 -8.85 0.07 -8.37
CA ASP A 79 -8.36 -0.24 -7.02
C ASP A 79 -7.03 0.46 -6.73
N ILE A 80 -6.13 0.55 -7.71
CA ILE A 80 -4.89 1.32 -7.58
C ILE A 80 -5.21 2.80 -7.30
N LYS A 81 -6.09 3.43 -8.09
CA LYS A 81 -6.48 4.84 -7.87
C LYS A 81 -7.04 5.07 -6.46
N LYS A 82 -7.87 4.15 -5.97
CA LYS A 82 -8.43 4.20 -4.62
C LYS A 82 -7.35 4.10 -3.54
N GLN A 83 -6.39 3.18 -3.72
CA GLN A 83 -5.28 3.01 -2.80
C GLN A 83 -4.30 4.19 -2.81
N GLU A 84 -4.03 4.78 -3.98
CA GLU A 84 -3.19 5.98 -4.10
C GLU A 84 -3.82 7.20 -3.42
N GLY A 85 -5.14 7.38 -3.55
CA GLY A 85 -5.86 8.43 -2.81
C GLY A 85 -5.77 8.23 -1.29
N THR A 86 -5.92 7.00 -0.83
CA THR A 86 -5.79 6.65 0.60
C THR A 86 -4.36 6.86 1.10
N LYS A 87 -3.35 6.50 0.29
CA LYS A 87 -1.94 6.71 0.60
C LYS A 87 -1.61 8.20 0.77
N SER A 88 -2.03 9.05 -0.16
CA SER A 88 -1.80 10.50 -0.07
C SER A 88 -2.42 11.12 1.19
N TYR A 89 -3.60 10.64 1.59
CA TYR A 89 -4.23 11.06 2.84
C TYR A 89 -3.41 10.66 4.07
N LEU A 90 -2.98 9.40 4.15
CA LEU A 90 -2.13 8.91 5.24
C LEU A 90 -0.77 9.61 5.31
N GLU A 91 -0.17 9.97 4.17
CA GLU A 91 1.07 10.75 4.11
C GLU A 91 0.91 12.18 4.65
N LYS A 92 -0.26 12.80 4.46
CA LYS A 92 -0.57 14.11 5.07
C LYS A 92 -0.70 13.97 6.59
N GLN A 93 -1.44 12.95 7.05
CA GLN A 93 -1.58 12.67 8.48
C GLN A 93 -0.23 12.38 9.14
N LEU A 94 0.67 11.66 8.47
CA LEU A 94 2.02 11.39 8.98
C LEU A 94 2.80 12.69 9.19
N ARG A 95 2.79 13.59 8.19
CA ARG A 95 3.48 14.88 8.28
C ARG A 95 2.93 15.77 9.39
N GLU A 96 1.61 15.81 9.55
CA GLU A 96 0.97 16.55 10.65
C GLU A 96 1.39 15.98 12.01
N CYS A 97 1.44 14.64 12.15
CA CYS A 97 1.88 13.98 13.37
C CYS A 97 3.37 14.24 13.65
N GLU A 98 4.22 14.26 12.63
CA GLU A 98 5.66 14.62 12.73
C GLU A 98 5.89 16.05 13.19
N LEU A 99 5.10 17.00 12.68
CA LEU A 99 5.17 18.40 13.10
C LEU A 99 4.75 18.56 14.55
N GLN A 100 3.62 17.96 14.94
CA GLN A 100 3.14 17.98 16.32
C GLN A 100 4.14 17.35 17.29
N PHE A 101 4.81 16.27 16.88
CA PHE A 101 5.84 15.63 17.69
C PHE A 101 7.05 16.55 17.89
N LYS A 102 7.56 17.17 16.82
CA LYS A 102 8.71 18.10 16.87
C LYS A 102 8.42 19.37 17.67
N GLU A 103 7.22 19.92 17.52
CA GLU A 103 6.79 21.10 18.29
C GLU A 103 6.71 20.78 19.78
N ASN A 104 6.15 19.63 20.16
CA ASN A 104 6.07 19.21 21.56
C ASN A 104 7.47 18.95 22.14
N ASP A 105 8.37 18.25 21.44
CA ASP A 105 9.76 18.05 21.88
C ASP A 105 10.54 19.37 22.00
N GLY A 106 10.39 20.28 21.03
CA GLY A 106 11.01 21.60 21.06
C GLY A 106 10.48 22.51 22.18
N THR A 107 9.20 22.37 22.53
CA THR A 107 8.60 23.11 23.65
C THR A 107 9.11 22.57 24.98
N ILE A 108 9.32 21.27 25.13
CA ILE A 108 9.87 20.66 26.36
C ILE A 108 11.31 21.15 26.64
N PHE A 109 12.10 21.47 25.60
CA PHE A 109 13.43 22.06 25.75
C PHE A 109 13.44 23.60 25.94
N GLY A 110 12.36 24.31 25.57
CA GLY A 110 12.28 25.78 25.54
C GLY A 110 11.61 26.45 26.74
N ILE A 111 10.88 25.70 27.57
CA ILE A 111 10.39 26.18 28.87
C ILE A 111 11.32 25.67 29.95
N GLY A 112 12.14 26.58 30.48
CA GLY A 112 13.02 26.32 31.62
C GLY A 112 12.26 25.63 32.74
N ASN A 113 12.52 24.34 32.89
CA ASN A 113 12.09 23.54 34.03
C ASN A 113 13.35 23.29 34.86
N PRO A 114 13.62 24.08 35.93
CA PRO A 114 14.87 23.99 36.69
C PRO A 114 14.98 22.75 37.59
N LEU A 115 14.13 21.72 37.43
CA LEU A 115 14.03 20.60 38.37
C LEU A 115 14.04 19.19 37.74
N LEU A 116 14.40 19.05 36.47
CA LEU A 116 14.59 17.71 35.85
C LEU A 116 15.95 17.57 35.16
N ASP A 117 16.96 18.24 35.68
CA ASP A 117 18.36 18.09 35.30
C ASP A 117 19.05 17.09 36.23
N ILE A 118 18.49 15.88 36.37
CA ILE A 118 19.14 14.74 37.02
C ILE A 118 18.76 13.46 36.27
N SER A 119 19.40 13.26 35.11
CA SER A 119 19.95 11.99 34.63
C SER A 119 20.09 12.05 33.11
N ALA A 120 21.15 12.73 32.67
CA ALA A 120 21.88 12.24 31.53
C ALA A 120 22.30 10.78 31.80
N GLU A 121 22.35 9.97 30.73
CA GLU A 121 22.72 8.55 30.65
C GLU A 121 21.55 7.55 30.53
N VAL A 122 21.00 7.43 29.33
CA VAL A 122 20.98 6.11 28.68
C VAL A 122 21.41 6.30 27.21
N PRO A 123 22.51 5.66 26.76
CA PRO A 123 23.09 5.91 25.45
C PRO A 123 22.23 5.35 24.30
N VAL A 124 22.40 6.01 23.16
CA VAL A 124 21.93 5.64 21.83
C VAL A 124 22.55 4.29 21.44
N SER A 125 21.92 3.17 21.79
CA SER A 125 22.34 1.84 21.31
C SER A 125 21.22 0.79 21.34
N PHE A 126 20.04 1.12 20.78
CA PHE A 126 19.06 0.11 20.39
C PHE A 126 18.46 0.49 19.03
N LEU A 127 19.30 0.40 18.00
CA LEU A 127 18.92 0.55 16.58
C LEU A 127 19.44 -0.61 15.71
N GLU A 128 19.89 -1.72 16.29
CA GLU A 128 20.15 -2.96 15.54
C GLU A 128 19.75 -4.20 16.36
N ALA A 129 18.61 -4.80 15.98
CA ALA A 129 18.31 -6.23 16.04
C ALA A 129 17.00 -6.51 15.27
#